data_AF-A0A927TCR1-F1
#
_entry.id   AF-A0A927TCR1-F1
#
_cell.length_a   1.000
_cell.length_b   1.000
_cell.length_c   1.000
_cell.angle_alpha   90.00
_cell.angle_beta   90.00
_cell.angle_gamma   90.00
#
_symmetry.space_group_name_H-M   'P 1'
#
loop_
_entity.id
_entity.type
_entity.pdbx_description
1 polymer ?
#
loop_
_entity_poly.entity_id
_entity_poly.type
_entity_poly.pdbx_seq_one_letter_code
_entity_poly.pdbx_strand_id
1 'polypeptide(L)'
;MANLLLLLFPIAIFVLLFYKARLAPKGTFSESYLSHDQMMAIRTFACLSIILHHLTQRITSYGSKPAGPITIYNYIGFLCTAIFFFSSGYGLLFSFTHKESYLKGFLRKRLPAVLVPFILVNLLTILVLRLFHVPGSNADAVTTLKQILGLELLDGNGWYIVEIVVLYVVFAFLFSKIKNKDRALALTILFTLALIAFSFLRGHDFDDQKETYFMGEWWYNSTITFAFGLLYARFKEKIEASFRKHYKVFLGIFLVLAPVWTYLGIQVCNRFGYYHEMLPTYHRDALISLIVQSLNCIIVVTFLLLLNLKISLGNKALTYMGSIQLMLFLVHGFFVQAVFWRLDTKHFYQYLAVFLPSLAVAALLSPLARFLIQKVQWVLLHIHIKPLGNKTLTRLVKILVVAVILFLVGRSVYGNLQAESEMKTLRSCKAGDTVCYGHFDIDGARPGKERVEWLVLRADAKQVYLITKDGIACDYMNQKHEEISWGNCDLRTRLNSKEFTGMFSENEWANVLPKNGDRISLLTAGEAANFFATPKDRELHVTDVAIAQGCNINTLSKANNWDNKGYRSSWWWLKGDFGKKAITAPIVTVDGEISLTERYVNKPGGAIRPVILVDISAQ
;
A
#
# COMPACT_ATOMS: atom_id res chain seq x y z
N MET A 1 -7.79 15.72 25.88
CA MET A 1 -9.22 15.35 26.02
C MET A 1 -9.97 15.24 24.70
N ALA A 2 -9.82 16.17 23.73
CA ALA A 2 -10.62 16.19 22.50
C ALA A 2 -10.64 14.87 21.70
N ASN A 3 -9.51 14.16 21.62
CA ASN A 3 -9.42 12.89 20.89
C ASN A 3 -9.99 11.68 21.65
N LEU A 4 -10.19 11.77 22.98
CA LEU A 4 -10.80 10.69 23.75
C LEU A 4 -12.30 10.55 23.47
N LEU A 5 -12.97 11.66 23.13
CA LEU A 5 -14.39 11.65 22.73
C LEU A 5 -14.62 10.82 21.45
N LEU A 6 -13.60 10.64 20.62
CA LEU A 6 -13.69 9.78 19.42
C LEU A 6 -13.91 8.30 19.78
N LEU A 7 -13.57 7.87 21.01
CA LEU A 7 -13.82 6.50 21.48
C LEU A 7 -15.30 6.20 21.72
N LEU A 8 -16.17 7.21 21.78
CA LEU A 8 -17.61 7.00 21.85
C LEU A 8 -18.14 6.22 20.65
N PHE A 9 -17.56 6.38 19.47
CA PHE A 9 -17.96 5.69 18.25
C PHE A 9 -17.68 4.18 18.28
N PRO A 10 -16.43 3.71 18.48
CA PRO A 10 -16.17 2.27 18.60
C PRO A 10 -16.91 1.67 19.81
N ILE A 11 -16.98 2.37 20.95
CA ILE A 11 -17.76 1.89 22.11
C ILE A 11 -19.23 1.69 21.74
N ALA A 12 -19.86 2.65 21.06
CA ALA A 12 -21.25 2.52 20.61
C ALA A 12 -21.44 1.35 19.62
N ILE A 13 -20.49 1.13 18.70
CA ILE A 13 -20.50 -0.01 17.77
C ILE A 13 -20.39 -1.34 18.54
N PHE A 14 -19.53 -1.43 19.55
CA PHE A 14 -19.40 -2.62 20.41
C PHE A 14 -20.65 -2.87 21.26
N VAL A 15 -21.21 -1.83 21.87
CA VAL A 15 -22.47 -1.91 22.61
C VAL A 15 -23.59 -2.39 21.69
N LEU A 16 -23.69 -1.84 20.48
CA LEU A 16 -24.67 -2.27 19.48
C LEU A 16 -24.50 -3.75 19.10
N LEU A 17 -23.26 -4.21 18.88
CA LEU A 17 -22.95 -5.60 18.54
C LEU A 17 -23.39 -6.58 19.63
N PHE A 18 -23.04 -6.28 20.89
CA PHE A 18 -23.27 -7.18 22.02
C PHE A 18 -24.59 -6.93 22.75
N TYR A 19 -25.36 -5.91 22.37
CA TYR A 19 -26.68 -5.67 22.92
C TYR A 19 -27.60 -6.86 22.66
N LYS A 20 -28.08 -7.49 23.75
CA LYS A 20 -28.85 -8.74 23.78
C LYS A 20 -28.11 -9.98 23.27
N ALA A 21 -26.78 -9.96 23.21
CA ALA A 21 -26.01 -11.16 22.93
C ALA A 21 -26.26 -12.23 24.00
N ARG A 22 -26.24 -13.50 23.59
CA ARG A 22 -26.46 -14.65 24.48
C ARG A 22 -25.27 -15.59 24.43
N LEU A 23 -24.85 -16.05 25.60
CA LEU A 23 -23.87 -17.11 25.72
C LEU A 23 -24.57 -18.47 25.69
N ALA A 24 -24.02 -19.40 24.91
CA ALA A 24 -24.48 -20.78 24.90
C ALA A 24 -24.25 -21.42 26.29
N PRO A 25 -25.20 -22.23 26.79
CA PRO A 25 -25.06 -22.94 28.06
C PRO A 25 -23.76 -23.75 28.19
N LYS A 26 -23.40 -24.07 29.44
CA LYS A 26 -22.23 -24.91 29.73
C LYS A 26 -22.40 -26.26 29.02
N GLY A 27 -21.38 -26.69 28.28
CA GLY A 27 -21.38 -27.94 27.54
C GLY A 27 -22.05 -27.91 26.16
N THR A 28 -22.79 -26.85 25.80
CA THR A 28 -23.47 -26.75 24.49
C THR A 28 -22.85 -25.66 23.62
N PHE A 29 -23.24 -25.56 22.36
CA PHE A 29 -22.77 -24.52 21.43
C PHE A 29 -23.96 -23.75 20.87
N SER A 30 -23.70 -22.58 20.32
CA SER A 30 -24.74 -21.73 19.73
C SER A 30 -25.35 -22.37 18.48
N GLU A 31 -26.66 -22.50 18.45
CA GLU A 31 -27.44 -22.84 17.24
C GLU A 31 -27.42 -21.72 16.18
N SER A 32 -27.03 -20.51 16.59
CA SER A 32 -26.90 -19.35 15.69
C SER A 32 -25.59 -19.38 14.90
N TYR A 33 -24.69 -20.32 15.17
CA TYR A 33 -23.36 -20.40 14.55
C TYR A 33 -23.45 -20.45 13.02
N LEU A 34 -22.81 -19.46 12.36
CA LEU A 34 -22.84 -19.28 10.89
C LEU A 34 -24.25 -19.14 10.28
N SER A 35 -25.28 -18.90 11.09
CA SER A 35 -26.62 -18.61 10.59
C SER A 35 -26.62 -17.30 9.79
N HIS A 36 -27.61 -17.14 8.92
CA HIS A 36 -27.74 -15.93 8.10
C HIS A 36 -27.76 -14.66 8.97
N ASP A 37 -28.54 -14.67 10.05
CA ASP A 37 -28.74 -13.50 10.91
C ASP A 37 -27.50 -13.20 11.76
N GLN A 38 -26.83 -14.25 12.26
CA GLN A 38 -25.55 -14.11 12.96
C GLN A 38 -24.50 -13.47 12.05
N MET A 39 -24.34 -13.98 10.83
CA MET A 39 -23.37 -13.43 9.87
C MET A 39 -23.74 -12.03 9.39
N MET A 40 -25.03 -11.71 9.31
CA MET A 40 -25.49 -10.34 9.04
C MET A 40 -25.10 -9.38 10.16
N ALA A 41 -25.27 -9.77 11.43
CA ALA A 41 -24.85 -8.96 12.58
C ALA A 41 -23.34 -8.67 12.55
N ILE A 42 -22.50 -9.67 12.29
CA ILE A 42 -21.04 -9.52 12.22
C ILE A 42 -20.64 -8.62 11.03
N ARG A 43 -21.24 -8.81 9.85
CA ARG A 43 -20.97 -7.93 8.69
C ARG A 43 -21.43 -6.51 8.92
N THR A 44 -22.50 -6.30 9.66
CA THR A 44 -22.96 -4.95 10.05
C THR A 44 -21.92 -4.27 10.95
N PHE A 45 -21.39 -4.98 11.94
CA PHE A 45 -20.27 -4.50 12.76
C PHE A 45 -19.03 -4.18 11.93
N ALA A 46 -18.66 -5.08 11.01
CA ALA A 46 -17.53 -4.88 10.11
C ALA A 46 -17.73 -3.65 9.22
N CYS A 47 -18.93 -3.44 8.67
CA CYS A 47 -19.29 -2.27 7.87
C CYS A 47 -19.08 -0.97 8.65
N LEU A 48 -19.59 -0.89 9.87
CA LEU A 48 -19.45 0.31 10.72
C LEU A 48 -17.99 0.55 11.11
N SER A 49 -17.23 -0.52 11.34
CA SER A 49 -15.81 -0.45 11.64
C SER A 49 -14.97 0.00 10.44
N ILE A 50 -15.35 -0.36 9.21
CA ILE A 50 -14.71 0.13 7.98
C ILE A 50 -14.97 1.63 7.80
N ILE A 51 -16.20 2.09 8.04
CA ILE A 51 -16.50 3.53 8.01
C ILE A 51 -15.61 4.25 9.02
N LEU A 52 -15.56 3.77 10.28
CA LEU A 52 -14.69 4.33 11.31
C LEU A 52 -13.21 4.32 10.93
N HIS A 53 -12.74 3.28 10.23
CA HIS A 53 -11.40 3.21 9.65
C HIS A 53 -11.14 4.35 8.66
N HIS A 54 -12.03 4.59 7.69
CA HIS A 54 -11.87 5.68 6.71
C HIS A 54 -11.87 7.07 7.37
N LEU A 55 -12.74 7.29 8.36
CA LEU A 55 -12.72 8.53 9.14
C LEU A 55 -11.41 8.69 9.93
N THR A 56 -10.89 7.61 10.50
CA THR A 56 -9.62 7.60 11.24
C THR A 56 -8.44 7.87 10.32
N GLN A 57 -8.41 7.30 9.12
CA GLN A 57 -7.39 7.56 8.11
C GLN A 57 -7.29 9.06 7.80
N ARG A 58 -8.43 9.75 7.63
CA ARG A 58 -8.43 11.20 7.34
C ARG A 58 -7.83 12.03 8.47
N ILE A 59 -8.26 11.80 9.72
CA ILE A 59 -7.75 12.60 10.85
C ILE A 59 -6.32 12.26 11.25
N THR A 60 -5.87 11.03 10.98
CA THR A 60 -4.51 10.61 11.31
C THR A 60 -3.52 10.84 10.16
N SER A 61 -3.96 11.43 9.04
CA SER A 61 -3.15 11.53 7.83
C SER A 61 -2.56 10.15 7.46
N TYR A 62 -3.43 9.15 7.39
CA TYR A 62 -3.12 7.75 7.10
C TYR A 62 -2.10 7.12 8.05
N GLY A 63 -2.05 7.59 9.30
CA GLY A 63 -1.18 7.08 10.36
C GLY A 63 0.00 8.00 10.70
N SER A 64 0.27 9.03 9.88
CA SER A 64 1.38 9.97 10.08
C SER A 64 1.23 10.87 11.32
N LYS A 65 -0.02 11.11 11.75
CA LYS A 65 -0.37 11.95 12.90
C LYS A 65 -1.29 11.19 13.85
N PRO A 66 -0.77 10.53 14.90
CA PRO A 66 -1.60 9.77 15.83
C PRO A 66 -2.70 10.62 16.49
N ALA A 67 -3.92 10.11 16.54
CA ALA A 67 -5.08 10.74 17.17
C ALA A 67 -5.48 10.06 18.49
N GLY A 68 -4.52 9.58 19.27
CA GLY A 68 -4.78 8.82 20.50
C GLY A 68 -5.24 7.38 20.22
N PRO A 69 -6.01 6.73 21.12
CA PRO A 69 -6.31 5.30 20.99
C PRO A 69 -7.15 4.93 19.76
N ILE A 70 -7.91 5.87 19.19
CA ILE A 70 -8.65 5.63 17.94
C ILE A 70 -7.74 5.33 16.75
N THR A 71 -6.46 5.73 16.80
CA THR A 71 -5.45 5.50 15.73
C THR A 71 -5.36 4.05 15.31
N ILE A 72 -5.68 3.09 16.19
CA ILE A 72 -5.72 1.66 15.83
C ILE A 72 -6.65 1.39 14.63
N TYR A 73 -7.75 2.15 14.50
CA TYR A 73 -8.67 2.03 13.36
C TYR A 73 -8.04 2.37 12.03
N ASN A 74 -6.94 3.14 11.98
CA ASN A 74 -6.15 3.34 10.76
C ASN A 74 -5.64 2.03 10.17
N TYR A 75 -5.36 1.03 11.01
CA TYR A 75 -4.64 -0.18 10.59
C TYR A 75 -5.50 -1.43 10.46
N ILE A 76 -6.75 -1.43 10.93
CA ILE A 76 -7.56 -2.66 11.04
C ILE A 76 -8.72 -2.74 10.03
N GLY A 77 -8.84 -1.78 9.11
CA GLY A 77 -9.91 -1.76 8.11
C GLY A 77 -9.95 -3.05 7.27
N PHE A 78 -8.78 -3.52 6.84
CA PHE A 78 -8.63 -4.75 6.04
C PHE A 78 -9.14 -6.01 6.78
N LEU A 79 -8.98 -6.08 8.11
CA LEU A 79 -9.53 -7.19 8.91
C LEU A 79 -11.06 -7.22 8.90
N CYS A 80 -11.70 -6.06 8.82
CA CYS A 80 -13.15 -5.98 8.69
C CYS A 80 -13.59 -6.39 7.28
N THR A 81 -12.84 -5.98 6.24
CA THR A 81 -13.08 -6.42 4.86
C THR A 81 -12.90 -7.93 4.69
N ALA A 82 -11.95 -8.53 5.41
CA ALA A 82 -11.74 -9.98 5.42
C ALA A 82 -12.99 -10.77 5.85
N ILE A 83 -13.84 -10.22 6.71
CA ILE A 83 -15.13 -10.83 7.12
C ILE A 83 -16.08 -10.92 5.92
N PHE A 84 -16.11 -9.89 5.05
CA PHE A 84 -16.95 -9.87 3.85
C PHE A 84 -16.48 -10.88 2.81
N PHE A 85 -15.17 -10.95 2.55
CA PHE A 85 -14.60 -11.96 1.64
C PHE A 85 -14.84 -13.39 2.16
N PHE A 86 -14.58 -13.65 3.44
CA PHE A 86 -14.90 -14.94 4.07
C PHE A 86 -16.38 -15.30 3.92
N SER A 87 -17.29 -14.38 4.30
CA SER A 87 -18.74 -14.59 4.20
C SER A 87 -19.16 -14.91 2.77
N SER A 88 -18.54 -14.26 1.79
CA SER A 88 -18.84 -14.41 0.37
C SER A 88 -18.36 -15.75 -0.19
N GLY A 89 -17.13 -16.17 0.14
CA GLY A 89 -16.59 -17.48 -0.25
C GLY A 89 -17.35 -18.63 0.43
N TYR A 90 -17.55 -18.54 1.75
CA TYR A 90 -18.31 -19.54 2.51
C TYR A 90 -19.74 -19.68 1.98
N GLY A 91 -20.46 -18.56 1.87
CA GLY A 91 -21.87 -18.56 1.44
C GLY A 91 -22.07 -19.09 0.02
N LEU A 92 -21.08 -18.88 -0.87
CA LEU A 92 -21.08 -19.41 -2.22
C LEU A 92 -21.06 -20.94 -2.26
N LEU A 93 -20.02 -21.55 -1.68
CA LEU A 93 -19.86 -23.00 -1.75
C LEU A 93 -20.91 -23.72 -0.88
N PHE A 94 -21.25 -23.16 0.28
CA PHE A 94 -22.32 -23.68 1.12
C PHE A 94 -23.66 -23.69 0.38
N SER A 95 -24.05 -22.58 -0.27
CA SER A 95 -25.29 -22.53 -1.03
C SER A 95 -25.27 -23.43 -2.26
N PHE A 96 -24.13 -23.54 -2.96
CA PHE A 96 -24.00 -24.42 -4.12
C PHE A 96 -24.16 -25.91 -3.77
N THR A 97 -23.72 -26.31 -2.57
CA THR A 97 -23.80 -27.69 -2.11
C THR A 97 -25.15 -28.04 -1.48
N HIS A 98 -25.89 -27.06 -0.94
CA HIS A 98 -27.13 -27.29 -0.20
C HIS A 98 -28.41 -26.80 -0.91
N LYS A 99 -28.30 -26.02 -1.99
CA LYS A 99 -29.46 -25.54 -2.77
C LYS A 99 -29.47 -26.18 -4.15
N GLU A 100 -30.60 -26.77 -4.50
CA GLU A 100 -30.80 -27.33 -5.84
C GLU A 100 -30.73 -26.25 -6.92
N SER A 101 -30.13 -26.60 -8.06
CA SER A 101 -30.01 -25.70 -9.21
C SER A 101 -29.45 -24.30 -8.88
N TYR A 102 -28.58 -24.19 -7.87
CA TYR A 102 -28.09 -22.90 -7.35
C TYR A 102 -27.51 -21.98 -8.44
N LEU A 103 -26.83 -22.54 -9.45
CA LEU A 103 -26.24 -21.77 -10.54
C LEU A 103 -27.28 -21.21 -11.54
N LYS A 104 -28.52 -21.71 -11.54
CA LYS A 104 -29.58 -21.27 -12.48
C LYS A 104 -29.98 -19.83 -12.18
N GLY A 105 -29.64 -18.92 -13.09
CA GLY A 105 -29.87 -17.49 -12.91
C GLY A 105 -29.00 -16.86 -11.83
N PHE A 106 -27.91 -17.51 -11.40
CA PHE A 106 -27.04 -17.05 -10.32
C PHE A 106 -26.54 -15.61 -10.54
N LEU A 107 -25.89 -15.32 -11.68
CA LEU A 107 -25.40 -13.98 -11.98
C LEU A 107 -26.54 -12.96 -12.15
N ARG A 108 -27.67 -13.40 -12.71
CA ARG A 108 -28.87 -12.55 -12.90
C ARG A 108 -29.51 -12.13 -11.58
N LYS A 109 -29.32 -12.90 -10.51
CA LYS A 109 -29.75 -12.55 -9.15
C LYS A 109 -28.68 -11.79 -8.40
N ARG A 110 -27.42 -12.26 -8.48
CA ARG A 110 -26.34 -11.78 -7.61
C ARG A 110 -25.69 -10.48 -8.08
N LEU A 111 -25.50 -10.29 -9.38
CA LEU A 111 -24.89 -9.06 -9.89
C LEU A 111 -25.78 -7.83 -9.64
N PRO A 112 -27.10 -7.85 -9.92
CA PRO A 112 -27.94 -6.68 -9.62
C PRO A 112 -27.95 -6.33 -8.13
N ALA A 113 -27.92 -7.33 -7.24
CA ALA A 113 -27.92 -7.10 -5.79
C ALA A 113 -26.70 -6.29 -5.29
N VAL A 114 -25.61 -6.26 -6.05
CA VAL A 114 -24.39 -5.50 -5.74
C VAL A 114 -24.26 -4.27 -6.64
N LEU A 115 -24.46 -4.42 -7.95
CA LEU A 115 -24.24 -3.36 -8.94
C LEU A 115 -25.34 -2.29 -8.94
N VAL A 116 -26.60 -2.62 -8.66
CA VAL A 116 -27.67 -1.61 -8.67
C VAL A 116 -27.47 -0.57 -7.56
N PRO A 117 -27.20 -0.94 -6.29
CA PRO A 117 -26.84 0.03 -5.26
C PRO A 117 -25.61 0.87 -5.64
N PHE A 118 -24.58 0.23 -6.21
CA PHE A 118 -23.33 0.91 -6.61
C PHE A 118 -23.56 1.95 -7.70
N ILE A 119 -24.24 1.57 -8.79
CA ILE A 119 -24.61 2.47 -9.90
C ILE A 119 -25.51 3.60 -9.40
N LEU A 120 -26.48 3.31 -8.52
CA LEU A 120 -27.37 4.32 -7.96
C LEU A 120 -26.60 5.37 -7.16
N VAL A 121 -25.66 4.95 -6.31
CA VAL A 121 -24.83 5.88 -5.53
C VAL A 121 -23.91 6.68 -6.43
N ASN A 122 -23.24 6.06 -7.40
CA ASN A 122 -22.37 6.77 -8.35
C ASN A 122 -23.13 7.83 -9.14
N LEU A 123 -24.31 7.48 -9.65
CA LEU A 123 -25.20 8.41 -10.34
C LEU A 123 -25.56 9.60 -9.45
N LEU A 124 -26.02 9.34 -8.22
CA LEU A 124 -26.40 10.41 -7.29
C LEU A 124 -25.22 11.30 -6.92
N THR A 125 -24.05 10.71 -6.68
CA THR A 125 -22.81 11.46 -6.41
C THR A 125 -22.49 12.41 -7.55
N ILE A 126 -22.48 11.92 -8.81
CA ILE A 126 -22.21 12.76 -9.99
C ILE A 126 -23.25 13.89 -10.12
N LEU A 127 -24.53 13.57 -9.95
CA LEU A 127 -25.61 14.56 -10.01
C LEU A 127 -25.43 15.66 -8.96
N VAL A 128 -25.11 15.29 -7.72
CA VAL A 128 -24.86 16.23 -6.63
C VAL A 128 -23.63 17.09 -6.93
N LEU A 129 -22.51 16.49 -7.34
CA LEU A 129 -21.28 17.22 -7.67
C LEU A 129 -21.50 18.25 -8.78
N ARG A 130 -22.29 17.91 -9.81
CA ARG A 130 -22.65 18.83 -10.90
C ARG A 130 -23.62 19.91 -10.45
N LEU A 131 -24.64 19.57 -9.67
CA LEU A 131 -25.62 20.54 -9.15
C LEU A 131 -24.93 21.64 -8.32
N PHE A 132 -23.90 21.27 -7.55
CA PHE A 132 -23.10 22.19 -6.76
C PHE A 132 -21.87 22.76 -7.49
N HIS A 133 -21.76 22.56 -8.81
CA HIS A 133 -20.69 23.10 -9.66
C HIS A 133 -19.28 22.83 -9.11
N VAL A 134 -19.04 21.63 -8.56
CA VAL A 134 -17.73 21.27 -8.01
C VAL A 134 -16.71 21.22 -9.15
N PRO A 135 -15.54 21.87 -9.04
CA PRO A 135 -14.50 21.82 -10.07
C PRO A 135 -14.15 20.38 -10.46
N GLY A 136 -14.05 20.11 -11.76
CA GLY A 136 -13.77 18.76 -12.30
C GLY A 136 -14.97 17.81 -12.45
N SER A 137 -16.18 18.21 -12.01
CA SER A 137 -17.39 17.35 -12.08
C SER A 137 -18.06 17.25 -13.47
N ASN A 138 -17.65 18.11 -14.41
CA ASN A 138 -18.18 18.18 -15.78
C ASN A 138 -17.36 17.33 -16.77
N ALA A 139 -17.25 16.04 -16.47
CA ALA A 139 -16.68 15.07 -17.41
C ALA A 139 -17.59 14.87 -18.65
N ASP A 140 -17.01 14.47 -19.78
CA ASP A 140 -17.75 14.16 -21.00
C ASP A 140 -18.71 12.96 -20.80
N ALA A 141 -19.64 12.76 -21.74
CA ALA A 141 -20.68 11.72 -21.62
C ALA A 141 -20.11 10.30 -21.49
N VAL A 142 -18.98 9.99 -22.14
CA VAL A 142 -18.36 8.66 -22.08
C VAL A 142 -17.72 8.44 -20.73
N THR A 143 -16.95 9.42 -20.23
CA THR A 143 -16.35 9.35 -18.89
C THR A 143 -17.41 9.30 -17.80
N THR A 144 -18.48 10.09 -17.94
CA THR A 144 -19.64 10.06 -17.03
C THR A 144 -20.25 8.66 -16.99
N LEU A 145 -20.46 8.03 -18.15
CA LEU A 145 -21.02 6.68 -18.21
C LEU A 145 -20.09 5.65 -17.58
N LYS A 146 -18.77 5.74 -17.81
CA LYS A 146 -17.77 4.88 -17.16
C LYS A 146 -17.83 5.01 -15.65
N GLN A 147 -17.94 6.24 -15.12
CA GLN A 147 -18.03 6.49 -13.69
C GLN A 147 -19.34 5.97 -13.06
N ILE A 148 -20.47 6.17 -13.73
CA ILE A 148 -21.77 5.62 -13.30
C ILE A 148 -21.72 4.09 -13.22
N LEU A 149 -21.16 3.44 -14.24
CA LEU A 149 -21.00 1.98 -14.28
C LEU A 149 -19.86 1.47 -13.39
N GLY A 150 -19.07 2.39 -12.84
CA GLY A 150 -17.89 2.14 -12.03
C GLY A 150 -16.70 1.56 -12.78
N LEU A 151 -16.70 1.59 -14.12
CA LEU A 151 -15.55 1.26 -14.99
C LEU A 151 -14.36 2.21 -14.76
N GLU A 152 -14.65 3.40 -14.25
CA GLU A 152 -13.72 4.34 -13.64
C GLU A 152 -14.28 4.63 -12.24
N LEU A 153 -13.50 4.44 -11.18
CA LEU A 153 -14.00 4.62 -9.83
C LEU A 153 -14.10 6.12 -9.49
N LEU A 154 -15.21 6.52 -8.89
CA LEU A 154 -15.39 7.88 -8.35
C LEU A 154 -14.62 8.10 -7.05
N ASP A 155 -14.43 7.04 -6.27
CA ASP A 155 -13.63 7.05 -5.06
C ASP A 155 -12.93 5.70 -4.84
N GLY A 156 -11.88 5.74 -4.02
CA GLY A 156 -11.12 4.56 -3.61
C GLY A 156 -11.87 3.61 -2.67
N ASN A 157 -13.18 3.78 -2.42
CA ASN A 157 -13.96 2.85 -1.59
C ASN A 157 -14.71 1.80 -2.44
N GLY A 158 -14.93 2.10 -3.73
CA GLY A 158 -15.67 1.23 -4.65
C GLY A 158 -14.96 -0.07 -5.07
N TRP A 159 -13.66 -0.21 -4.80
CA TRP A 159 -12.83 -1.35 -5.26
C TRP A 159 -13.40 -2.72 -4.90
N TYR A 160 -13.94 -2.87 -3.69
CA TYR A 160 -14.47 -4.15 -3.20
C TYR A 160 -15.61 -4.66 -4.09
N ILE A 161 -16.43 -3.74 -4.64
CA ILE A 161 -17.54 -4.09 -5.54
C ILE A 161 -17.01 -4.67 -6.85
N VAL A 162 -15.96 -4.09 -7.41
CA VAL A 162 -15.32 -4.56 -8.64
C VAL A 162 -14.75 -5.97 -8.41
N GLU A 163 -13.96 -6.13 -7.35
CA GLU A 163 -13.29 -7.39 -7.06
C GLU A 163 -14.28 -8.52 -6.77
N ILE A 164 -15.30 -8.26 -5.94
CA ILE A 164 -16.27 -9.29 -5.58
C ILE A 164 -17.11 -9.75 -6.79
N VAL A 165 -17.39 -8.84 -7.73
CA VAL A 165 -18.05 -9.17 -9.01
C VAL A 165 -17.18 -10.10 -9.85
N VAL A 166 -15.88 -9.83 -9.95
CA VAL A 166 -14.92 -10.71 -10.65
C VAL A 166 -14.92 -12.11 -10.03
N LEU A 167 -14.79 -12.21 -8.70
CA LEU A 167 -14.80 -13.49 -7.99
C LEU A 167 -16.12 -14.25 -8.18
N TYR A 168 -17.26 -13.55 -8.24
CA TYR A 168 -18.57 -14.17 -8.47
C TYR A 168 -18.73 -14.72 -9.89
N VAL A 169 -18.24 -13.97 -10.89
CA VAL A 169 -18.26 -14.41 -12.29
C VAL A 169 -17.37 -15.63 -12.47
N VAL A 170 -16.16 -15.63 -11.91
CA VAL A 170 -15.24 -16.78 -11.98
C VAL A 170 -15.82 -18.01 -11.28
N PHE A 171 -16.36 -17.86 -10.07
CA PHE A 171 -17.02 -18.96 -9.37
C PHE A 171 -18.16 -19.55 -10.22
N ALA A 172 -19.06 -18.70 -10.73
CA ALA A 172 -20.18 -19.14 -11.55
C ALA A 172 -19.71 -19.87 -12.82
N PHE A 173 -18.67 -19.33 -13.48
CA PHE A 173 -18.09 -19.94 -14.67
C PHE A 173 -17.51 -21.33 -14.36
N LEU A 174 -16.57 -21.42 -13.43
CA LEU A 174 -15.84 -22.66 -13.14
C LEU A 174 -16.79 -23.76 -12.66
N PHE A 175 -17.69 -23.45 -11.72
CA PHE A 175 -18.66 -24.42 -11.21
C PHE A 175 -19.76 -24.78 -12.23
N SER A 176 -19.97 -23.99 -13.28
CA SER A 176 -20.88 -24.35 -14.39
C SER A 176 -20.22 -25.24 -15.45
N LYS A 177 -18.90 -25.16 -15.63
CA LYS A 177 -18.18 -25.88 -16.70
C LYS A 177 -17.49 -27.15 -16.24
N ILE A 178 -17.06 -27.18 -14.98
CA ILE A 178 -16.25 -28.27 -14.46
C ILE A 178 -17.13 -29.20 -13.66
N LYS A 179 -17.31 -30.42 -14.16
CA LYS A 179 -18.12 -31.46 -13.48
C LYS A 179 -17.55 -31.83 -12.12
N ASN A 180 -16.22 -31.92 -11.99
CA ASN A 180 -15.56 -32.23 -10.73
C ASN A 180 -15.51 -30.98 -9.84
N LYS A 181 -16.31 -30.98 -8.77
CA LYS A 181 -16.47 -29.85 -7.84
C LYS A 181 -15.16 -29.48 -7.12
N ASP A 182 -14.35 -30.47 -6.76
CA ASP A 182 -13.06 -30.22 -6.09
C ASP A 182 -12.04 -29.61 -7.04
N ARG A 183 -12.06 -29.98 -8.33
CA ARG A 183 -11.26 -29.29 -9.36
C ARG A 183 -11.73 -27.86 -9.61
N ALA A 184 -13.05 -27.63 -9.65
CA ALA A 184 -13.62 -26.29 -9.80
C ALA A 184 -13.24 -25.37 -8.61
N LEU A 185 -13.32 -25.93 -7.39
CA LEU A 185 -12.86 -25.29 -6.16
C LEU A 185 -11.36 -24.95 -6.24
N ALA A 186 -10.52 -25.92 -6.57
CA ALA A 186 -9.06 -25.71 -6.67
C ALA A 186 -8.71 -24.62 -7.68
N LEU A 187 -9.34 -24.61 -8.86
CA LEU A 187 -9.12 -23.55 -9.86
C LEU A 187 -9.66 -22.19 -9.43
N THR A 188 -10.75 -22.15 -8.64
CA THR A 188 -11.25 -20.88 -8.08
C THR A 188 -10.27 -20.33 -7.05
N ILE A 189 -9.70 -21.17 -6.20
CA ILE A 189 -8.65 -20.77 -5.24
C ILE A 189 -7.40 -20.30 -5.97
N LEU A 190 -6.94 -21.06 -6.99
CA LEU A 190 -5.79 -20.66 -7.80
C LEU A 190 -6.04 -19.32 -8.51
N PHE A 191 -7.25 -19.09 -9.01
CA PHE A 191 -7.62 -17.79 -9.57
C PHE A 191 -7.58 -16.68 -8.52
N THR A 192 -8.10 -16.89 -7.31
CA THR A 192 -8.03 -15.91 -6.22
C THR A 192 -6.58 -15.58 -5.87
N LEU A 193 -5.70 -16.58 -5.78
CA LEU A 193 -4.26 -16.36 -5.55
C LEU A 193 -3.60 -15.62 -6.73
N ALA A 194 -3.98 -15.94 -7.96
CA ALA A 194 -3.52 -15.25 -9.16
C ALA A 194 -3.98 -13.78 -9.20
N LEU A 195 -5.19 -13.49 -8.71
CA LEU A 195 -5.72 -12.12 -8.59
C LEU A 195 -4.95 -11.31 -7.53
N ILE A 196 -4.68 -11.91 -6.38
CA ILE A 196 -3.83 -11.32 -5.33
C ILE A 196 -2.45 -11.02 -5.89
N ALA A 197 -1.82 -11.98 -6.57
CA ALA A 197 -0.51 -11.80 -7.20
C ALA A 197 -0.56 -10.70 -8.27
N PHE A 198 -1.58 -10.71 -9.14
CA PHE A 198 -1.75 -9.69 -10.17
C PHE A 198 -1.82 -8.28 -9.57
N SER A 199 -2.67 -8.09 -8.56
CA SER A 199 -2.83 -6.80 -7.91
C SER A 199 -1.59 -6.37 -7.12
N PHE A 200 -0.94 -7.31 -6.42
CA PHE A 200 0.34 -7.07 -5.76
C PHE A 200 1.42 -6.59 -6.73
N LEU A 201 1.51 -7.22 -7.90
CA LEU A 201 2.54 -6.92 -8.88
C LEU A 201 2.28 -5.61 -9.63
N ARG A 202 1.03 -5.13 -9.66
CA ARG A 202 0.64 -3.82 -10.22
C ARG A 202 1.15 -2.64 -9.38
N GLY A 203 1.41 -2.84 -8.10
CA GLY A 203 1.95 -1.83 -7.19
C GLY A 203 0.93 -0.75 -6.77
N HIS A 204 1.40 0.29 -6.10
CA HIS A 204 0.59 1.44 -5.68
C HIS A 204 0.15 2.29 -6.86
N ASP A 205 -1.04 2.86 -6.75
CA ASP A 205 -1.52 3.86 -7.68
C ASP A 205 -0.97 5.24 -7.33
N PHE A 206 -0.09 5.80 -8.16
CA PHE A 206 0.51 7.11 -7.90
C PHE A 206 -0.35 8.28 -8.43
N ASP A 207 -1.50 7.98 -9.05
CA ASP A 207 -2.43 9.00 -9.52
C ASP A 207 -3.51 9.28 -8.46
N ASP A 208 -3.29 10.34 -7.66
CA ASP A 208 -4.24 10.82 -6.65
C ASP A 208 -5.60 11.28 -7.25
N GLN A 209 -5.69 11.40 -8.58
CA GLN A 209 -6.90 11.86 -9.27
C GLN A 209 -7.70 10.71 -9.91
N LYS A 210 -7.09 9.55 -10.15
CA LYS A 210 -7.75 8.41 -10.82
C LYS A 210 -7.34 7.08 -10.21
N GLU A 211 -8.32 6.45 -9.55
CA GLU A 211 -8.21 5.10 -9.02
C GLU A 211 -8.20 4.04 -10.13
N THR A 212 -7.04 3.45 -10.35
CA THR A 212 -6.80 2.37 -11.29
C THR A 212 -7.09 1.03 -10.64
N TYR A 213 -7.80 0.18 -11.37
CA TYR A 213 -8.16 -1.14 -10.86
C TYR A 213 -6.94 -1.97 -10.47
N PHE A 214 -7.09 -2.67 -9.33
CA PHE A 214 -6.11 -3.61 -8.80
C PHE A 214 -4.74 -2.98 -8.51
N MET A 215 -4.67 -1.67 -8.32
CA MET A 215 -3.48 -0.97 -7.82
C MET A 215 -3.73 -0.56 -6.37
N GLY A 216 -2.84 -0.99 -5.48
CA GLY A 216 -2.93 -0.70 -4.05
C GLY A 216 -3.14 -1.90 -3.13
N GLU A 217 -2.62 -1.82 -1.89
CA GLU A 217 -2.64 -2.95 -0.95
C GLU A 217 -4.05 -3.41 -0.56
N TRP A 218 -5.02 -2.50 -0.58
CA TRP A 218 -6.40 -2.78 -0.23
C TRP A 218 -7.06 -3.78 -1.18
N TRP A 219 -6.63 -3.86 -2.44
CA TRP A 219 -7.16 -4.79 -3.44
C TRP A 219 -6.77 -6.26 -3.23
N TYR A 220 -5.81 -6.55 -2.34
CA TYR A 220 -5.28 -7.91 -2.21
C TYR A 220 -5.07 -8.41 -0.78
N ASN A 221 -4.92 -7.52 0.21
CA ASN A 221 -4.56 -7.91 1.58
C ASN A 221 -5.62 -8.77 2.29
N SER A 222 -6.89 -8.63 1.90
CA SER A 222 -8.04 -9.29 2.52
C SER A 222 -8.61 -10.42 1.67
N THR A 223 -8.30 -10.43 0.37
CA THR A 223 -8.86 -11.32 -0.65
C THR A 223 -8.62 -12.79 -0.35
N ILE A 224 -7.53 -13.12 0.34
CA ILE A 224 -7.20 -14.49 0.75
C ILE A 224 -8.34 -15.14 1.55
N THR A 225 -9.13 -14.37 2.30
CA THR A 225 -10.20 -14.95 3.10
C THR A 225 -11.41 -15.39 2.28
N PHE A 226 -11.51 -14.97 1.01
CA PHE A 226 -12.47 -15.55 0.07
C PHE A 226 -12.14 -17.03 -0.19
N ALA A 227 -10.86 -17.32 -0.48
CA ALA A 227 -10.37 -18.70 -0.62
C ALA A 227 -10.50 -19.48 0.70
N PHE A 228 -10.18 -18.85 1.84
CA PHE A 228 -10.41 -19.45 3.15
C PHE A 228 -11.87 -19.80 3.39
N GLY A 229 -12.81 -18.92 3.04
CA GLY A 229 -14.25 -19.17 3.16
C GLY A 229 -14.72 -20.36 2.31
N LEU A 230 -14.21 -20.48 1.08
CA LEU A 230 -14.47 -21.64 0.23
C LEU A 230 -13.94 -22.94 0.85
N LEU A 231 -12.69 -22.94 1.35
CA LEU A 231 -12.10 -24.11 2.02
C LEU A 231 -12.86 -24.46 3.31
N TYR A 232 -13.25 -23.45 4.09
CA TYR A 232 -14.03 -23.64 5.30
C TYR A 232 -15.36 -24.32 4.99
N ALA A 233 -16.09 -23.86 3.96
CA ALA A 233 -17.32 -24.49 3.53
C ALA A 233 -17.12 -25.94 3.05
N ARG A 234 -16.00 -26.24 2.35
CA ARG A 234 -15.70 -27.60 1.87
C ARG A 234 -15.44 -28.59 3.01
N PHE A 235 -14.75 -28.14 4.06
CA PHE A 235 -14.31 -28.96 5.18
C PHE A 235 -15.06 -28.66 6.49
N LYS A 236 -16.22 -28.01 6.38
CA LYS A 236 -17.02 -27.48 7.49
C LYS A 236 -17.18 -28.48 8.63
N GLU A 237 -17.66 -29.68 8.32
CA GLU A 237 -17.92 -30.73 9.32
C GLU A 237 -16.67 -31.12 10.11
N LYS A 238 -15.53 -31.31 9.41
CA LYS A 238 -14.26 -31.70 10.05
C LYS A 238 -13.69 -30.57 10.90
N ILE A 239 -13.73 -29.34 10.39
CA ILE A 239 -13.23 -28.16 11.11
C ILE A 239 -14.07 -27.93 12.36
N GLU A 240 -15.40 -27.95 12.24
CA GLU A 240 -16.32 -27.74 13.36
C GLU A 240 -16.23 -28.84 14.41
N ALA A 241 -16.09 -30.11 14.01
CA ALA A 241 -15.87 -31.20 14.94
C ALA A 241 -14.59 -30.97 15.76
N SER A 242 -13.50 -30.55 15.12
CA SER A 242 -12.24 -30.22 15.79
C SER A 242 -12.38 -29.01 16.73
N PHE A 243 -12.99 -27.91 16.25
CA PHE A 243 -13.22 -26.71 17.05
C PHE A 243 -14.09 -27.00 18.28
N ARG A 244 -15.12 -27.84 18.15
CA ARG A 244 -16.00 -28.21 19.27
C ARG A 244 -15.27 -29.11 20.27
N LYS A 245 -14.53 -30.12 19.78
CA LYS A 245 -13.77 -31.05 20.63
C LYS A 245 -12.68 -30.35 21.44
N HIS A 246 -11.95 -29.42 20.84
CA HIS A 246 -10.81 -28.74 21.45
C HIS A 246 -11.07 -27.25 21.73
N TYR A 247 -12.33 -26.88 21.94
CA TYR A 247 -12.79 -25.49 21.99
C TYR A 247 -11.97 -24.59 22.93
N LYS A 248 -11.77 -25.01 24.19
CA LYS A 248 -11.06 -24.21 25.18
C LYS A 248 -9.59 -23.96 24.79
N VAL A 249 -8.95 -24.95 24.19
CA VAL A 249 -7.55 -24.86 23.72
C VAL A 249 -7.46 -23.89 22.56
N PHE A 250 -8.29 -24.07 21.53
CA PHE A 250 -8.31 -23.14 20.40
C PHE A 250 -8.67 -21.72 20.82
N LEU A 251 -9.69 -21.54 21.66
CA LEU A 251 -10.05 -20.22 22.15
C LEU A 251 -8.90 -19.56 22.92
N GLY A 252 -8.23 -20.28 23.83
CA GLY A 252 -7.09 -19.76 24.58
C GLY A 252 -5.92 -19.35 23.67
N ILE A 253 -5.59 -20.17 22.67
CA ILE A 253 -4.56 -19.85 21.68
C ILE A 253 -4.94 -18.59 20.89
N PHE A 254 -6.14 -18.56 20.30
CA PHE A 254 -6.55 -17.46 19.43
C PHE A 254 -6.85 -16.16 20.18
N LEU A 255 -7.20 -16.22 21.46
CA LEU A 255 -7.34 -15.05 22.33
C LEU A 255 -6.02 -14.28 22.49
N VAL A 256 -4.88 -14.97 22.48
CA VAL A 256 -3.55 -14.36 22.53
C VAL A 256 -3.01 -14.11 21.12
N LEU A 257 -3.14 -15.09 20.23
CA LEU A 257 -2.57 -15.04 18.88
C LEU A 257 -3.16 -13.90 18.04
N ALA A 258 -4.48 -13.68 18.08
CA ALA A 258 -5.12 -12.63 17.27
C ALA A 258 -4.63 -11.20 17.61
N PRO A 259 -4.62 -10.74 18.88
CA PRO A 259 -4.11 -9.41 19.21
C PRO A 259 -2.59 -9.29 19.01
N VAL A 260 -1.81 -10.32 19.36
CA VAL A 260 -0.35 -10.30 19.15
C VAL A 260 0.00 -10.20 17.67
N TRP A 261 -0.67 -11.00 16.82
CA TRP A 261 -0.45 -10.97 15.38
C TRP A 261 -0.95 -9.67 14.75
N THR A 262 -2.05 -9.10 15.25
CA THR A 262 -2.51 -7.78 14.81
C THR A 262 -1.51 -6.69 15.16
N TYR A 263 -0.98 -6.70 16.38
CA TYR A 263 0.07 -5.77 16.79
C TYR A 263 1.33 -5.92 15.91
N LEU A 264 1.80 -7.16 15.69
CA LEU A 264 2.92 -7.44 14.79
C LEU A 264 2.63 -6.95 13.36
N GLY A 265 1.42 -7.18 12.86
CA GLY A 265 0.98 -6.71 11.55
C GLY A 265 1.01 -5.19 11.42
N ILE A 266 0.64 -4.46 12.47
CA ILE A 266 0.77 -3.00 12.53
C ILE A 266 2.25 -2.59 12.47
N GLN A 267 3.13 -3.23 13.24
CA GLN A 267 4.56 -2.93 13.21
C GLN A 267 5.18 -3.21 11.83
N VAL A 268 4.81 -4.32 11.20
CA VAL A 268 5.23 -4.68 9.84
C VAL A 268 4.71 -3.66 8.84
N CYS A 269 3.44 -3.26 8.92
CA CYS A 269 2.88 -2.24 8.02
C CYS A 269 3.58 -0.88 8.21
N ASN A 270 3.88 -0.48 9.43
CA ASN A 270 4.62 0.75 9.73
C ASN A 270 6.09 0.72 9.31
N ARG A 271 6.67 -0.45 8.99
CA ARG A 271 8.09 -0.58 8.62
C ARG A 271 8.30 -0.97 7.15
N PHE A 272 7.38 -1.77 6.63
CA PHE A 272 7.46 -2.47 5.34
C PHE A 272 6.18 -2.32 4.53
N GLY A 273 5.15 -1.67 5.09
CA GLY A 273 3.85 -1.53 4.45
C GLY A 273 3.81 -0.50 3.34
N TYR A 274 2.65 -0.38 2.73
CA TYR A 274 2.33 0.33 1.51
C TYR A 274 2.68 1.82 1.43
N TYR A 275 3.07 2.49 2.51
CA TYR A 275 3.61 3.86 2.46
C TYR A 275 5.15 3.91 2.42
N HIS A 276 5.80 2.75 2.46
CA HIS A 276 7.26 2.58 2.38
C HIS A 276 7.70 2.07 1.00
N GLU A 277 6.83 2.11 -0.02
CA GLU A 277 7.15 1.58 -1.35
C GLU A 277 8.30 2.29 -2.05
N MET A 278 8.85 3.32 -1.42
CA MET A 278 9.87 4.21 -1.93
C MET A 278 11.28 3.61 -1.85
N LEU A 279 11.45 2.41 -1.28
CA LEU A 279 12.75 1.74 -1.13
C LEU A 279 13.02 0.70 -2.24
N PRO A 280 14.30 0.47 -2.63
CA PRO A 280 14.68 -0.58 -3.59
C PRO A 280 14.25 -2.00 -3.19
N THR A 281 14.05 -2.25 -1.88
CA THR A 281 13.54 -3.52 -1.33
C THR A 281 12.01 -3.64 -1.39
N TYR A 282 11.31 -2.68 -1.99
CA TYR A 282 9.85 -2.56 -1.99
C TYR A 282 9.14 -3.88 -2.25
N HIS A 283 9.53 -4.63 -3.28
CA HIS A 283 8.85 -5.88 -3.62
C HIS A 283 8.98 -6.95 -2.54
N ARG A 284 10.10 -7.01 -1.83
CA ARG A 284 10.28 -7.91 -0.68
C ARG A 284 9.44 -7.43 0.49
N ASP A 285 9.47 -6.14 0.77
CA ASP A 285 8.82 -5.55 1.95
C ASP A 285 7.30 -5.56 1.82
N ALA A 286 6.77 -5.22 0.64
CA ALA A 286 5.37 -5.38 0.31
C ALA A 286 4.93 -6.85 0.34
N LEU A 287 5.80 -7.80 -0.08
CA LEU A 287 5.49 -9.23 0.03
C LEU A 287 5.41 -9.67 1.50
N ILE A 288 6.33 -9.21 2.36
CA ILE A 288 6.27 -9.45 3.81
C ILE A 288 4.98 -8.87 4.38
N SER A 289 4.64 -7.63 4.04
CA SER A 289 3.39 -6.99 4.47
C SER A 289 2.17 -7.79 4.02
N LEU A 290 2.10 -8.19 2.75
CA LEU A 290 1.03 -9.02 2.19
C LEU A 290 0.88 -10.34 2.95
N ILE A 291 1.97 -11.07 3.20
CA ILE A 291 1.94 -12.35 3.92
C ILE A 291 1.43 -12.14 5.35
N VAL A 292 1.96 -11.15 6.06
CA VAL A 292 1.60 -10.88 7.45
C VAL A 292 0.15 -10.44 7.57
N GLN A 293 -0.33 -9.53 6.70
CA GLN A 293 -1.72 -9.09 6.66
C GLN A 293 -2.67 -10.24 6.26
N SER A 294 -2.30 -11.05 5.26
CA SER A 294 -3.09 -12.23 4.83
C SER A 294 -3.27 -13.24 5.96
N LEU A 295 -2.18 -13.54 6.69
CA LEU A 295 -2.22 -14.41 7.87
C LEU A 295 -3.06 -13.78 8.98
N ASN A 296 -2.94 -12.46 9.19
CA ASN A 296 -3.73 -11.74 10.19
C ASN A 296 -5.23 -11.88 9.91
N CYS A 297 -5.64 -11.70 8.64
CA CYS A 297 -7.01 -11.89 8.20
C CYS A 297 -7.54 -13.29 8.55
N ILE A 298 -6.78 -14.34 8.25
CA ILE A 298 -7.18 -15.73 8.54
C ILE A 298 -7.27 -15.96 10.06
N ILE A 299 -6.29 -15.46 10.82
CA ILE A 299 -6.24 -15.60 12.28
C ILE A 299 -7.44 -14.93 12.93
N VAL A 300 -7.72 -13.67 12.58
CA VAL A 300 -8.82 -12.89 13.15
C VAL A 300 -10.17 -13.47 12.74
N VAL A 301 -10.36 -13.86 11.47
CA VAL A 301 -11.60 -14.53 11.05
C VAL A 301 -11.78 -15.85 11.81
N THR A 302 -10.73 -16.64 12.00
CA THR A 302 -10.80 -17.89 12.79
C THR A 302 -11.14 -17.62 14.25
N PHE A 303 -10.54 -16.60 14.86
CA PHE A 303 -10.87 -16.18 16.23
C PHE A 303 -12.35 -15.77 16.33
N LEU A 304 -12.86 -15.00 15.37
CA LEU A 304 -14.27 -14.65 15.30
C LEU A 304 -15.15 -15.91 15.20
N LEU A 305 -14.81 -16.89 14.36
CA LEU A 305 -15.55 -18.14 14.28
C LEU A 305 -15.58 -18.89 15.62
N LEU A 306 -14.47 -18.92 16.37
CA LEU A 306 -14.41 -19.54 17.70
C LEU A 306 -15.29 -18.79 18.71
N LEU A 307 -15.32 -17.45 18.69
CA LEU A 307 -16.24 -16.68 19.53
C LEU A 307 -17.70 -16.99 19.20
N ASN A 308 -18.03 -17.07 17.91
CA ASN A 308 -19.38 -17.35 17.41
C ASN A 308 -19.90 -18.75 17.77
N LEU A 309 -19.04 -19.71 18.08
CA LEU A 309 -19.47 -21.02 18.58
C LEU A 309 -20.19 -20.93 19.93
N LYS A 310 -19.94 -19.87 20.71
CA LYS A 310 -20.53 -19.65 22.04
C LYS A 310 -21.40 -18.40 22.13
N ILE A 311 -21.15 -17.38 21.30
CA ILE A 311 -21.85 -16.10 21.37
C ILE A 311 -22.88 -16.02 20.24
N SER A 312 -24.16 -16.05 20.59
CA SER A 312 -25.24 -15.65 19.69
C SER A 312 -25.37 -14.12 19.69
N LEU A 313 -25.35 -13.53 18.50
CA LEU A 313 -25.46 -12.10 18.24
C LEU A 313 -26.75 -11.80 17.50
N GLY A 314 -27.20 -10.55 17.58
CA GLY A 314 -28.37 -10.08 16.82
C GLY A 314 -29.37 -9.35 17.69
N ASN A 315 -29.82 -8.21 17.19
CA ASN A 315 -30.89 -7.41 17.77
C ASN A 315 -31.57 -6.62 16.64
N LYS A 316 -32.74 -6.04 16.91
CA LYS A 316 -33.54 -5.33 15.89
C LYS A 316 -32.77 -4.21 15.21
N ALA A 317 -31.90 -3.49 15.93
CA ALA A 317 -31.10 -2.41 15.36
C ALA A 317 -30.05 -2.97 14.39
N LEU A 318 -29.30 -4.01 14.76
CA LEU A 318 -28.36 -4.70 13.87
C LEU A 318 -29.06 -5.29 12.64
N THR A 319 -30.25 -5.89 12.81
CA THR A 319 -31.05 -6.41 11.69
C THR A 319 -31.43 -5.30 10.71
N TYR A 320 -31.89 -4.16 11.22
CA TYR A 320 -32.22 -3.01 10.39
C TYR A 320 -30.99 -2.45 9.68
N MET A 321 -29.90 -2.21 10.42
CA MET A 321 -28.64 -1.71 9.85
C MET A 321 -28.06 -2.68 8.81
N GLY A 322 -28.14 -3.99 9.05
CA GLY A 322 -27.77 -5.02 8.10
C GLY A 322 -28.58 -4.97 6.80
N SER A 323 -29.85 -4.55 6.87
CA SER A 323 -30.71 -4.38 5.68
C SER A 323 -30.35 -3.19 4.79
N ILE A 324 -29.60 -2.22 5.33
CA ILE A 324 -29.13 -1.02 4.62
C ILE A 324 -27.61 -0.95 4.48
N GLN A 325 -26.87 -1.97 4.97
CA GLN A 325 -25.42 -1.94 5.14
C GLN A 325 -24.65 -1.61 3.86
N LEU A 326 -25.08 -2.15 2.71
CA LEU A 326 -24.41 -1.92 1.44
C LEU A 326 -24.59 -0.48 0.98
N MET A 327 -25.80 0.07 1.16
CA MET A 327 -26.06 1.48 0.84
C MET A 327 -25.27 2.40 1.77
N LEU A 328 -25.22 2.07 3.06
CA LEU A 328 -24.43 2.81 4.05
C LEU A 328 -22.94 2.81 3.70
N PHE A 329 -22.39 1.65 3.33
CA PHE A 329 -21.02 1.52 2.87
C PHE A 329 -20.76 2.28 1.56
N LEU A 330 -21.70 2.36 0.62
CA LEU A 330 -21.44 3.08 -0.62
C LEU A 330 -21.54 4.60 -0.44
N VAL A 331 -22.50 5.07 0.35
CA VAL A 331 -22.78 6.50 0.51
C VAL A 331 -21.74 7.20 1.41
N HIS A 332 -21.15 6.52 2.39
CA HIS A 332 -20.24 7.19 3.33
C HIS A 332 -19.01 7.81 2.66
N GLY A 333 -18.51 7.22 1.56
CA GLY A 333 -17.34 7.72 0.84
C GLY A 333 -17.51 9.16 0.37
N PHE A 334 -18.69 9.49 -0.17
CA PHE A 334 -19.08 10.85 -0.54
C PHE A 334 -19.01 11.81 0.66
N PHE A 335 -19.57 11.42 1.81
CA PHE A 335 -19.57 12.29 2.99
C PHE A 335 -18.18 12.45 3.61
N VAL A 336 -17.35 11.40 3.60
CA VAL A 336 -15.95 11.51 4.02
C VAL A 336 -15.24 12.58 3.18
N GLN A 337 -15.36 12.53 1.85
CA GLN A 337 -14.74 13.53 0.98
C GLN A 337 -15.33 14.93 1.22
N ALA A 338 -16.66 15.06 1.27
CA ALA A 338 -17.33 16.35 1.43
C ALA A 338 -17.01 17.05 2.77
N VAL A 339 -16.95 16.29 3.87
CA VAL A 339 -16.70 16.83 5.22
C VAL A 339 -15.24 17.18 5.41
N PHE A 340 -14.32 16.25 5.12
CA PHE A 340 -12.89 16.45 5.41
C PHE A 340 -12.21 17.42 4.44
N TRP A 341 -12.80 17.71 3.28
CA TRP A 341 -12.32 18.76 2.37
C TRP A 341 -12.76 20.17 2.78
N ARG A 342 -13.91 20.32 3.45
CA ARG A 342 -14.59 21.64 3.60
C ARG A 342 -14.75 22.12 5.04
N LEU A 343 -14.75 21.23 6.01
CA LEU A 343 -15.07 21.57 7.41
C LEU A 343 -13.81 21.50 8.28
N ASP A 344 -13.21 22.66 8.56
CA ASP A 344 -12.19 22.79 9.60
C ASP A 344 -12.85 22.93 10.97
N THR A 345 -13.12 21.78 11.61
CA THR A 345 -13.74 21.70 12.93
C THR A 345 -13.18 20.52 13.72
N LYS A 346 -13.55 20.41 15.00
CA LYS A 346 -13.07 19.30 15.85
C LYS A 346 -13.47 17.96 15.24
N HIS A 347 -12.54 17.00 15.26
CA HIS A 347 -12.71 15.66 14.69
C HIS A 347 -13.99 14.94 15.13
N PHE A 348 -14.43 15.15 16.37
CA PHE A 348 -15.69 14.59 16.86
C PHE A 348 -16.90 15.03 16.03
N TYR A 349 -17.00 16.32 15.68
CA TYR A 349 -18.09 16.83 14.85
C TYR A 349 -17.96 16.40 13.40
N GLN A 350 -16.72 16.26 12.89
CA GLN A 350 -16.49 15.66 11.57
C GLN A 350 -17.01 14.22 11.52
N TYR A 351 -16.82 13.43 12.58
CA TYR A 351 -17.37 12.07 12.65
C TYR A 351 -18.90 12.06 12.61
N LEU A 352 -19.56 12.93 13.38
CA LEU A 352 -21.02 13.05 13.35
C LEU A 352 -21.53 13.50 11.97
N ALA A 353 -20.85 14.48 11.36
CA ALA A 353 -21.19 15.02 10.04
C ALA A 353 -21.02 14.00 8.91
N VAL A 354 -20.24 12.93 9.11
CA VAL A 354 -20.19 11.81 8.18
C VAL A 354 -21.21 10.74 8.54
N PHE A 355 -21.23 10.26 9.79
CA PHE A 355 -22.05 9.12 10.19
C PHE A 355 -23.56 9.39 10.08
N LEU A 356 -24.05 10.52 10.59
CA LEU A 356 -25.50 10.78 10.64
C LEU A 356 -26.09 10.99 9.24
N PRO A 357 -25.51 11.82 8.35
CA PRO A 357 -26.03 11.95 6.99
C PRO A 357 -25.88 10.66 6.17
N SER A 358 -24.79 9.91 6.34
CA SER A 358 -24.62 8.61 5.66
C SER A 358 -25.73 7.63 6.05
N LEU A 359 -26.07 7.56 7.35
CA LEU A 359 -27.14 6.70 7.84
C LEU A 359 -28.51 7.15 7.31
N ALA A 360 -28.79 8.46 7.35
CA ALA A 360 -30.05 9.02 6.85
C ALA A 360 -30.24 8.76 5.35
N VAL A 361 -29.24 9.09 4.53
CA VAL A 361 -29.30 8.87 3.08
C VAL A 361 -29.36 7.38 2.76
N ALA A 362 -28.61 6.53 3.46
CA ALA A 362 -28.70 5.09 3.26
C ALA A 362 -30.08 4.52 3.59
N ALA A 363 -30.71 4.99 4.67
CA ALA A 363 -32.06 4.62 5.04
C ALA A 363 -33.09 5.06 3.98
N LEU A 364 -32.93 6.24 3.40
CA LEU A 364 -33.80 6.79 2.34
C LEU A 364 -33.64 6.06 0.99
N LEU A 365 -32.40 5.74 0.59
CA LEU A 365 -32.11 5.14 -0.71
C LEU A 365 -32.31 3.61 -0.74
N SER A 366 -32.22 2.94 0.40
CA SER A 366 -32.31 1.47 0.46
C SER A 366 -33.64 0.90 -0.05
N PRO A 367 -34.82 1.47 0.24
CA PRO A 367 -36.08 1.04 -0.37
C PRO A 367 -36.07 1.13 -1.90
N LEU A 368 -35.57 2.25 -2.44
CA LEU A 368 -35.46 2.45 -3.90
C LEU A 368 -34.51 1.43 -4.52
N ALA A 369 -33.34 1.20 -3.92
CA ALA A 369 -32.40 0.20 -4.39
C ALA A 369 -33.00 -1.21 -4.40
N ARG A 370 -33.73 -1.60 -3.35
CA ARG A 370 -34.42 -2.90 -3.30
C ARG A 370 -35.46 -3.04 -4.41
N PHE A 371 -36.25 -1.99 -4.65
CA PHE A 371 -37.22 -1.96 -5.76
C PHE A 371 -36.52 -2.14 -7.11
N LEU A 372 -35.46 -1.36 -7.37
CA LEU A 372 -34.69 -1.45 -8.62
C LEU A 372 -34.02 -2.82 -8.79
N ILE A 373 -33.44 -3.39 -7.74
CA ILE A 373 -32.88 -4.75 -7.76
C ILE A 373 -33.94 -5.75 -8.20
N GLN A 374 -35.13 -5.74 -7.60
CA GLN A 374 -36.20 -6.67 -7.95
C GLN A 374 -36.63 -6.53 -9.41
N LYS A 375 -36.78 -5.29 -9.92
CA LYS A 375 -37.13 -5.03 -11.31
C LYS A 375 -36.04 -5.49 -12.27
N VAL A 376 -34.78 -5.16 -12.02
CA VAL A 376 -33.65 -5.59 -12.85
C VAL A 376 -33.51 -7.12 -12.84
N GLN A 377 -33.61 -7.76 -11.67
CA GLN A 377 -33.58 -9.22 -11.57
C GLN A 377 -34.73 -9.87 -12.36
N TRP A 378 -35.95 -9.33 -12.24
CA TRP A 378 -37.11 -9.81 -13.00
C TRP A 378 -36.85 -9.71 -14.50
N VAL A 379 -36.41 -8.55 -15.00
CA VAL A 379 -36.07 -8.33 -16.40
C VAL A 379 -35.01 -9.33 -16.86
N LEU A 380 -33.88 -9.43 -16.14
CA LEU A 380 -32.77 -10.31 -16.52
C LEU A 380 -33.18 -11.80 -16.51
N LEU A 381 -34.09 -12.21 -15.63
CA LEU A 381 -34.57 -13.60 -15.58
C LEU A 381 -35.52 -13.93 -16.73
N HIS A 382 -36.29 -12.97 -17.25
CA HIS A 382 -37.26 -13.18 -18.34
C HIS A 382 -36.68 -12.89 -19.74
N ILE A 383 -35.63 -12.08 -19.87
CA ILE A 383 -34.95 -11.89 -21.16
C ILE A 383 -34.22 -13.19 -21.57
N HIS A 384 -34.52 -13.64 -22.78
CA HIS A 384 -33.80 -14.71 -23.48
C HIS A 384 -32.49 -14.18 -24.06
N ILE A 385 -31.50 -13.94 -23.20
CA ILE A 385 -30.13 -13.68 -23.66
C ILE A 385 -29.54 -15.01 -24.13
N LYS A 386 -29.19 -15.12 -25.42
CA LYS A 386 -28.39 -16.25 -25.93
C LYS A 386 -27.16 -16.38 -25.02
N PRO A 387 -26.93 -17.52 -24.36
CA PRO A 387 -25.75 -17.68 -23.51
C PRO A 387 -24.50 -17.43 -24.36
N LEU A 388 -23.54 -16.64 -23.85
CA LEU A 388 -22.25 -16.49 -24.52
C LEU A 388 -21.72 -17.89 -24.82
N GLY A 389 -21.39 -18.13 -26.10
CA GLY A 389 -20.90 -19.44 -26.53
C GLY A 389 -19.70 -19.87 -25.68
N ASN A 390 -19.66 -21.16 -25.30
CA ASN A 390 -18.59 -21.72 -24.46
C ASN A 390 -17.18 -21.32 -24.95
N LYS A 391 -16.99 -21.18 -26.27
CA LYS A 391 -15.72 -20.78 -26.88
C LYS A 391 -15.28 -19.37 -26.47
N THR A 392 -16.16 -18.37 -26.54
CA THR A 392 -15.83 -16.96 -26.23
C THR A 392 -15.52 -16.77 -24.75
N LEU A 393 -16.32 -17.38 -23.87
CA LEU A 393 -16.11 -17.28 -22.42
C LEU A 393 -14.84 -18.02 -21.97
N THR A 394 -14.58 -19.20 -22.54
CA THR A 394 -13.31 -19.92 -22.34
C THR A 394 -12.12 -19.10 -22.84
N ARG A 395 -12.28 -18.37 -23.95
CA ARG A 395 -11.23 -17.49 -24.50
C ARG A 395 -10.91 -16.35 -23.53
N LEU A 396 -11.90 -15.67 -22.96
CA LEU A 396 -11.68 -14.58 -22.00
C LEU A 396 -10.98 -15.05 -20.72
N VAL A 397 -11.39 -16.19 -20.14
CA VAL A 397 -10.74 -16.73 -18.94
C VAL A 397 -9.32 -17.21 -19.25
N LYS A 398 -9.10 -17.85 -20.42
CA LYS A 398 -7.75 -18.20 -20.86
C LYS A 398 -6.87 -16.96 -21.04
N ILE A 399 -7.39 -15.89 -21.66
CA ILE A 399 -6.66 -14.63 -21.83
C ILE A 399 -6.28 -14.05 -20.46
N LEU A 400 -7.20 -14.04 -19.50
CA LEU A 400 -6.93 -13.53 -18.15
C LEU A 400 -5.85 -14.36 -17.42
N VAL A 401 -5.94 -15.69 -17.47
CA VAL A 401 -4.92 -16.57 -16.87
C VAL A 401 -3.56 -16.42 -17.55
N VAL A 402 -3.54 -16.36 -18.88
CA VAL A 402 -2.31 -16.14 -19.66
C VAL A 402 -1.74 -14.75 -19.41
N ALA A 403 -2.55 -13.71 -19.27
CA ALA A 403 -2.10 -12.36 -18.93
C ALA A 403 -1.43 -12.33 -17.56
N VAL A 404 -1.95 -13.06 -16.57
CA VAL A 404 -1.32 -13.18 -15.24
C VAL A 404 0.03 -13.92 -15.33
N ILE A 405 0.10 -15.03 -16.08
CA ILE A 405 1.35 -15.79 -16.28
C ILE A 405 2.39 -14.96 -17.05
N LEU A 406 2.00 -14.31 -18.15
CA LEU A 406 2.87 -13.45 -18.95
C LEU A 406 3.34 -12.22 -18.16
N PHE A 407 2.54 -11.71 -17.23
CA PHE A 407 2.95 -10.60 -16.36
C PHE A 407 3.96 -11.05 -15.30
N LEU A 408 3.76 -12.22 -14.70
CA LEU A 408 4.72 -12.85 -13.78
C LEU A 408 6.08 -13.07 -14.44
N VAL A 409 6.10 -13.58 -15.68
CA VAL A 409 7.31 -13.77 -16.47
C VAL A 409 7.86 -12.43 -16.99
N GLY A 410 6.98 -11.54 -17.45
CA GLY A 410 7.32 -10.25 -18.06
C GLY A 410 7.98 -9.27 -17.09
N ARG A 411 7.73 -9.37 -15.79
CA ARG A 411 8.41 -8.55 -14.78
C ARG A 411 9.88 -8.93 -14.59
N SER A 412 10.20 -10.23 -14.69
CA SER A 412 11.61 -10.67 -14.73
C SER A 412 12.31 -10.16 -15.99
N VAL A 413 11.58 -10.08 -17.11
CA VAL A 413 12.10 -9.51 -18.36
C VAL A 413 12.26 -7.98 -18.27
N TYR A 414 11.30 -7.27 -17.69
CA TYR A 414 11.35 -5.80 -17.55
C TYR A 414 12.49 -5.33 -16.65
N GLY A 415 12.72 -5.99 -15.51
CA GLY A 415 13.87 -5.67 -14.65
C GLY A 415 15.21 -5.88 -15.36
N ASN A 416 15.31 -6.88 -16.23
CA ASN A 416 16.49 -7.12 -17.05
C ASN A 416 16.64 -6.07 -18.18
N LEU A 417 15.54 -5.68 -18.83
CA LEU A 417 15.54 -4.65 -19.88
C LEU A 417 15.93 -3.26 -19.34
N GLN A 418 15.50 -2.91 -18.14
CA GLN A 418 15.88 -1.64 -17.51
C GLN A 418 17.38 -1.61 -17.20
N ALA A 419 17.91 -2.69 -16.60
CA ALA A 419 19.35 -2.82 -16.35
C ALA A 419 20.17 -2.76 -17.65
N GLU A 420 19.70 -3.41 -18.72
CA GLU A 420 20.34 -3.37 -20.03
C GLU A 420 20.32 -1.97 -20.65
N SER A 421 19.20 -1.25 -20.54
CA SER A 421 19.09 0.14 -21.01
C SER A 421 20.05 1.07 -20.27
N GLU A 422 20.22 0.89 -18.96
CA GLU A 422 21.14 1.69 -18.15
C GLU A 422 22.60 1.43 -18.52
N MET A 423 22.96 0.15 -18.68
CA MET A 423 24.28 -0.23 -19.15
C MET A 423 24.57 0.31 -20.54
N LYS A 424 23.56 0.36 -21.43
CA LYS A 424 23.70 0.99 -22.75
C LYS A 424 23.98 2.49 -22.64
N THR A 425 23.27 3.21 -21.79
CA THR A 425 23.53 4.63 -21.53
C THR A 425 24.95 4.85 -21.02
N LEU A 426 25.39 4.07 -20.02
CA LEU A 426 26.75 4.14 -19.48
C LEU A 426 27.83 3.83 -20.53
N ARG A 427 27.60 2.85 -21.41
CA ARG A 427 28.54 2.52 -22.52
C ARG A 427 28.68 3.63 -23.56
N SER A 428 27.70 4.52 -23.67
CA SER A 428 27.69 5.61 -24.65
C SER A 428 28.05 6.99 -24.08
N CYS A 429 28.16 7.10 -22.76
CA CYS A 429 28.41 8.38 -22.09
C CYS A 429 29.86 8.86 -22.26
N LYS A 430 30.07 10.16 -22.06
CA LYS A 430 31.37 10.84 -22.12
C LYS A 430 31.60 11.62 -20.83
N ALA A 431 32.86 11.97 -20.56
CA ALA A 431 33.19 12.84 -19.45
C ALA A 431 32.43 14.18 -19.56
N GLY A 432 31.80 14.59 -18.46
CA GLY A 432 30.92 15.76 -18.39
C GLY A 432 29.42 15.44 -18.54
N ASP A 433 29.05 14.26 -19.04
CA ASP A 433 27.64 13.85 -19.11
C ASP A 433 27.04 13.64 -17.72
N THR A 434 25.71 13.74 -17.63
CA THR A 434 24.94 13.33 -16.44
C THR A 434 24.20 12.04 -16.73
N VAL A 435 24.32 11.05 -15.83
CA VAL A 435 23.66 9.74 -15.93
C VAL A 435 22.94 9.41 -14.62
N CYS A 436 21.92 8.55 -14.69
CA CYS A 436 21.20 8.09 -13.50
C CYS A 436 21.65 6.68 -13.11
N TYR A 437 22.03 6.46 -11.85
CA TYR A 437 22.49 5.15 -11.38
C TYR A 437 22.18 4.96 -9.89
N GLY A 438 21.52 3.86 -9.50
CA GLY A 438 21.04 3.68 -8.13
C GLY A 438 19.94 4.66 -7.69
N HIS A 439 19.47 4.48 -6.45
CA HIS A 439 18.37 5.22 -5.83
C HIS A 439 18.70 5.60 -4.38
N PHE A 440 18.48 6.86 -4.01
CA PHE A 440 18.80 7.38 -2.67
C PHE A 440 17.80 8.47 -2.29
N ASP A 441 17.53 8.61 -0.99
CA ASP A 441 16.53 9.56 -0.46
C ASP A 441 17.08 10.99 -0.53
N ILE A 442 16.53 11.82 -1.43
CA ILE A 442 17.07 13.15 -1.75
C ILE A 442 16.02 14.27 -1.77
N ASP A 443 14.75 13.98 -2.05
CA ASP A 443 13.69 15.02 -2.18
C ASP A 443 12.66 15.01 -1.05
N GLY A 444 12.60 13.95 -0.23
CA GLY A 444 11.73 13.85 0.94
C GLY A 444 10.23 13.76 0.62
N ALA A 445 9.82 14.02 -0.62
CA ALA A 445 8.50 13.72 -1.15
C ALA A 445 8.39 12.24 -1.52
N ARG A 446 9.53 11.59 -1.84
CA ARG A 446 9.60 10.20 -2.30
C ARG A 446 10.77 9.38 -1.71
N PRO A 447 10.81 9.11 -0.39
CA PRO A 447 12.03 8.64 0.28
C PRO A 447 12.73 7.39 -0.29
N GLY A 448 13.87 7.57 -0.98
CA GLY A 448 14.74 6.47 -1.42
C GLY A 448 14.44 5.93 -2.82
N LYS A 449 13.58 6.64 -3.56
CA LYS A 449 13.03 6.23 -4.87
C LYS A 449 13.54 7.08 -6.01
N GLU A 450 14.24 8.15 -5.67
CA GLU A 450 14.77 9.11 -6.60
C GLU A 450 16.03 8.53 -7.22
N ARG A 451 16.10 8.61 -8.55
CA ARG A 451 17.31 8.25 -9.26
C ARG A 451 18.41 9.23 -8.87
N VAL A 452 19.52 8.69 -8.39
CA VAL A 452 20.68 9.52 -8.13
C VAL A 452 21.28 9.93 -9.46
N GLU A 453 21.36 11.24 -9.68
CA GLU A 453 22.08 11.81 -10.81
C GLU A 453 23.58 11.82 -10.51
N TRP A 454 24.38 11.33 -11.45
CA TRP A 454 25.83 11.27 -11.38
C TRP A 454 26.44 12.05 -12.52
N LEU A 455 27.49 12.80 -12.23
CA LEU A 455 28.39 13.37 -13.23
C LEU A 455 29.43 12.32 -13.62
N VAL A 456 29.63 12.17 -14.93
CA VAL A 456 30.67 11.31 -15.49
C VAL A 456 32.02 12.02 -15.41
N LEU A 457 32.88 11.59 -14.49
CA LEU A 457 34.24 12.13 -14.33
C LEU A 457 35.19 11.62 -15.40
N ARG A 458 35.05 10.33 -15.77
CA ARG A 458 35.85 9.67 -16.79
C ARG A 458 35.05 8.51 -17.38
N ALA A 459 35.08 8.35 -18.71
CA ALA A 459 34.52 7.20 -19.39
C ALA A 459 35.57 6.62 -20.34
N ASP A 460 35.81 5.31 -20.25
CA ASP A 460 36.63 4.54 -21.19
C ASP A 460 35.86 3.30 -21.69
N ALA A 461 36.48 2.48 -22.54
CA ALA A 461 35.80 1.34 -23.17
C ALA A 461 35.37 0.23 -22.18
N LYS A 462 35.88 0.23 -20.94
CA LYS A 462 35.64 -0.81 -19.94
C LYS A 462 34.99 -0.27 -18.68
N GLN A 463 35.21 1.00 -18.34
CA GLN A 463 34.83 1.54 -17.04
C GLN A 463 34.34 2.99 -17.13
N VAL A 464 33.41 3.33 -16.23
CA VAL A 464 32.92 4.68 -16.03
C VAL A 464 33.14 5.09 -14.58
N TYR A 465 33.77 6.25 -14.37
CA TYR A 465 33.98 6.83 -13.06
C TYR A 465 32.97 7.95 -12.82
N LEU A 466 32.19 7.80 -11.75
CA LEU A 466 31.03 8.62 -11.46
C LEU A 466 31.17 9.32 -10.11
N ILE A 467 30.64 10.55 -10.01
CA ILE A 467 30.42 11.26 -8.75
C ILE A 467 28.97 11.73 -8.68
N THR A 468 28.35 11.71 -7.49
CA THR A 468 27.00 12.27 -7.36
C THR A 468 26.99 13.74 -7.76
N LYS A 469 25.97 14.14 -8.53
CA LYS A 469 25.81 15.51 -8.98
C LYS A 469 25.67 16.46 -7.80
N ASP A 470 24.79 16.10 -6.87
CA ASP A 470 24.51 16.81 -5.62
C ASP A 470 25.13 16.13 -4.40
N GLY A 471 25.18 16.85 -3.28
CA GLY A 471 25.45 16.29 -1.96
C GLY A 471 24.19 15.59 -1.41
N ILE A 472 24.25 14.27 -1.32
CA ILE A 472 23.08 13.42 -1.02
C ILE A 472 22.88 13.15 0.48
N ALA A 473 23.88 13.43 1.30
CA ALA A 473 23.85 13.26 2.75
C ALA A 473 24.88 14.19 3.41
N CYS A 474 24.90 14.25 4.74
CA CYS A 474 25.94 14.95 5.49
C CYS A 474 26.37 14.21 6.74
N ASP A 475 27.63 14.41 7.14
CA ASP A 475 28.16 13.91 8.41
C ASP A 475 29.47 14.59 8.84
N TYR A 476 30.01 14.18 9.99
CA TYR A 476 31.42 14.35 10.34
C TYR A 476 32.32 13.35 9.58
N MET A 477 33.60 13.68 9.43
CA MET A 477 34.60 12.70 8.97
C MET A 477 34.81 11.60 10.04
N ASN A 478 34.87 12.00 11.31
CA ASN A 478 35.01 11.14 12.48
C ASN A 478 34.34 11.79 13.69
N GLN A 479 33.53 11.07 14.47
CA GLN A 479 32.78 11.62 15.61
C GLN A 479 33.68 12.26 16.67
N LYS A 480 34.83 11.64 16.91
CA LYS A 480 35.78 12.07 17.94
C LYS A 480 36.80 13.04 17.36
N HIS A 481 37.16 14.03 18.19
CA HIS A 481 38.25 14.94 17.91
C HIS A 481 39.59 14.27 18.22
N GLU A 482 40.14 13.54 17.26
CA GLU A 482 41.40 12.82 17.41
C GLU A 482 42.10 12.67 16.07
N GLU A 483 43.38 12.28 16.11
CA GLU A 483 44.12 11.96 14.91
C GLU A 483 43.59 10.66 14.28
N ILE A 484 42.99 10.78 13.09
CA ILE A 484 42.38 9.66 12.38
C ILE A 484 42.88 9.57 10.93
N SER A 485 42.86 8.36 10.38
CA SER A 485 43.17 8.07 8.97
C SER A 485 41.88 7.65 8.23
N TRP A 486 41.79 7.87 6.91
CA TRP A 486 40.63 7.41 6.10
C TRP A 486 40.22 5.97 6.38
N GLY A 487 41.18 5.05 6.43
CA GLY A 487 40.91 3.62 6.65
C GLY A 487 40.13 3.31 7.93
N ASN A 488 40.21 4.19 8.94
CA ASN A 488 39.64 3.99 10.27
C ASN A 488 38.54 5.02 10.62
N CYS A 489 38.18 5.95 9.72
CA CYS A 489 37.21 6.99 10.04
C CYS A 489 35.76 6.51 9.95
N ASP A 490 34.88 7.14 10.73
CA ASP A 490 33.45 6.82 10.76
C ASP A 490 32.78 7.03 9.39
N LEU A 491 33.17 8.08 8.65
CA LEU A 491 32.57 8.38 7.36
C LEU A 491 32.82 7.27 6.32
N ARG A 492 34.03 6.69 6.27
CA ARG A 492 34.32 5.54 5.42
C ARG A 492 33.45 4.34 5.78
N THR A 493 33.28 4.09 7.09
CA THR A 493 32.42 3.01 7.61
C THR A 493 30.97 3.22 7.19
N ARG A 494 30.45 4.46 7.29
CA ARG A 494 29.09 4.82 6.88
C ARG A 494 28.89 4.65 5.37
N LEU A 495 29.81 5.16 4.54
CA LEU A 495 29.77 5.02 3.07
C LEU A 495 29.76 3.57 2.58
N ASN A 496 30.28 2.64 3.38
CA ASN A 496 30.30 1.21 3.05
C ASN A 496 29.29 0.39 3.89
N SER A 497 28.35 1.06 4.56
CA SER A 497 27.24 0.44 5.27
C SER A 497 26.03 0.21 4.37
N LYS A 498 25.03 -0.55 4.85
CA LYS A 498 23.78 -0.81 4.11
C LYS A 498 23.03 0.44 3.67
N GLU A 499 23.23 1.57 4.34
CA GLU A 499 22.66 2.86 3.96
C GLU A 499 23.08 3.25 2.54
N PHE A 500 24.38 3.21 2.24
CA PHE A 500 24.93 3.61 0.94
C PHE A 500 25.05 2.45 -0.05
N THR A 501 25.40 1.23 0.41
CA THR A 501 25.45 0.08 -0.50
C THR A 501 24.07 -0.34 -0.98
N GLY A 502 23.02 -0.06 -0.21
CA GLY A 502 21.62 -0.31 -0.58
C GLY A 502 21.09 0.62 -1.66
N MET A 503 21.86 1.63 -2.08
CA MET A 503 21.52 2.53 -3.17
C MET A 503 21.44 1.80 -4.53
N PHE A 504 22.12 0.66 -4.66
CA PHE A 504 22.19 -0.09 -5.91
C PHE A 504 21.33 -1.35 -5.85
N SER A 505 20.64 -1.66 -6.95
CA SER A 505 20.04 -2.99 -7.16
C SER A 505 21.12 -4.08 -7.21
N GLU A 506 20.74 -5.36 -7.09
CA GLU A 506 21.69 -6.48 -7.18
C GLU A 506 22.45 -6.48 -8.53
N ASN A 507 21.77 -6.11 -9.62
CA ASN A 507 22.37 -6.00 -10.95
C ASN A 507 23.34 -4.82 -11.06
N GLU A 508 22.98 -3.65 -10.53
CA GLU A 508 23.87 -2.48 -10.52
C GLU A 508 25.09 -2.73 -9.63
N TRP A 509 24.86 -3.24 -8.42
CA TRP A 509 25.92 -3.50 -7.44
C TRP A 509 26.95 -4.54 -7.93
N ALA A 510 26.52 -5.51 -8.73
CA ALA A 510 27.41 -6.47 -9.36
C ALA A 510 28.46 -5.80 -10.28
N ASN A 511 28.13 -4.63 -10.86
CA ASN A 511 29.00 -3.88 -11.75
C ASN A 511 29.82 -2.80 -11.03
N VAL A 512 29.57 -2.51 -9.74
CA VAL A 512 30.36 -1.53 -8.97
C VAL A 512 31.68 -2.16 -8.51
N LEU A 513 32.79 -1.64 -9.03
CA LEU A 513 34.15 -2.12 -8.78
C LEU A 513 34.79 -1.46 -7.55
N PRO A 514 35.59 -2.21 -6.77
CA PRO A 514 36.37 -1.62 -5.68
C PRO A 514 37.53 -0.78 -6.24
N LYS A 515 37.72 0.42 -5.71
CA LYS A 515 38.88 1.30 -5.95
C LYS A 515 39.62 1.51 -4.63
N ASN A 516 40.88 1.07 -4.57
CA ASN A 516 41.72 1.16 -3.36
C ASN A 516 41.05 0.55 -2.10
N GLY A 517 40.31 -0.55 -2.29
CA GLY A 517 39.64 -1.31 -1.21
C GLY A 517 38.19 -0.88 -0.92
N ASP A 518 37.73 0.24 -1.46
CA ASP A 518 36.36 0.75 -1.23
C ASP A 518 35.56 0.75 -2.54
N ARG A 519 34.31 0.26 -2.52
CA ARG A 519 33.40 0.35 -3.69
C ARG A 519 32.72 1.70 -3.79
N ILE A 520 32.46 2.34 -2.64
CA ILE A 520 31.94 3.70 -2.52
C ILE A 520 32.97 4.50 -1.71
N SER A 521 33.43 5.63 -2.27
CA SER A 521 34.47 6.45 -1.65
C SER A 521 34.21 7.95 -1.87
N LEU A 522 35.21 8.79 -1.62
CA LEU A 522 35.22 10.23 -1.94
C LEU A 522 36.42 10.55 -2.87
N LEU A 523 36.37 11.70 -3.55
CA LEU A 523 37.53 12.21 -4.29
C LEU A 523 38.65 12.67 -3.35
N THR A 524 39.89 12.42 -3.72
CA THR A 524 41.04 13.10 -3.11
C THR A 524 41.12 14.56 -3.56
N ALA A 525 41.89 15.39 -2.83
CA ALA A 525 42.13 16.78 -3.24
C ALA A 525 42.77 16.91 -4.63
N GLY A 526 43.71 16.01 -4.96
CA GLY A 526 44.31 15.98 -6.30
C GLY A 526 43.31 15.61 -7.39
N GLU A 527 42.43 14.64 -7.13
CA GLU A 527 41.36 14.29 -8.08
C GLU A 527 40.34 15.41 -8.24
N ALA A 528 39.92 16.06 -7.15
CA ALA A 528 38.99 17.19 -7.21
C ALA A 528 39.58 18.36 -8.01
N ALA A 529 40.88 18.66 -7.85
CA ALA A 529 41.56 19.68 -8.63
C ALA A 529 41.68 19.31 -10.12
N ASN A 530 41.86 18.02 -10.41
CA ASN A 530 42.02 17.52 -11.78
C ASN A 530 40.68 17.44 -12.54
N PHE A 531 39.61 17.00 -11.88
CA PHE A 531 38.31 16.82 -12.54
C PHE A 531 37.48 18.10 -12.61
N PHE A 532 37.71 19.05 -11.71
CA PHE A 532 36.99 20.32 -11.68
C PHE A 532 38.00 21.47 -11.76
N ALA A 533 38.09 22.12 -12.91
CA ALA A 533 39.16 23.06 -13.22
C ALA A 533 39.08 24.34 -12.37
N THR A 534 37.88 24.88 -12.16
CA THR A 534 37.68 26.15 -11.46
C THR A 534 37.03 25.95 -10.09
N PRO A 535 37.18 26.88 -9.13
CA PRO A 535 36.43 26.85 -7.88
C PRO A 535 34.92 26.75 -8.11
N LYS A 536 34.42 27.48 -9.11
CA LYS A 536 32.99 27.44 -9.49
C LYS A 536 32.51 26.04 -9.87
N ASP A 537 33.33 25.22 -10.52
CA ASP A 537 32.97 23.85 -10.89
C ASP A 537 32.90 22.91 -9.67
N ARG A 538 33.49 23.31 -8.53
CA ARG A 538 33.54 22.55 -7.29
C ARG A 538 32.46 22.95 -6.28
N GLU A 539 31.71 24.01 -6.54
CA GLU A 539 30.54 24.38 -5.74
C GLU A 539 29.50 23.25 -5.75
N LEU A 540 28.82 23.04 -4.62
CA LEU A 540 27.94 21.89 -4.43
C LEU A 540 26.55 22.32 -3.99
N HIS A 541 25.56 21.94 -4.79
CA HIS A 541 24.17 21.88 -4.39
C HIS A 541 23.93 20.64 -3.53
N VAL A 542 23.10 20.77 -2.48
CA VAL A 542 22.76 19.68 -1.56
C VAL A 542 21.26 19.43 -1.58
N THR A 543 20.91 18.17 -1.45
CA THR A 543 19.53 17.68 -1.56
C THR A 543 18.67 18.14 -0.38
N ASP A 544 17.35 18.24 -0.56
CA ASP A 544 16.42 18.72 0.48
C ASP A 544 16.46 17.85 1.73
N VAL A 545 16.64 16.54 1.54
CA VAL A 545 16.79 15.56 2.63
C VAL A 545 18.10 15.79 3.39
N ALA A 546 19.22 16.00 2.69
CA ALA A 546 20.49 16.32 3.34
C ALA A 546 20.40 17.63 4.13
N ILE A 547 19.72 18.65 3.60
CA ILE A 547 19.46 19.91 4.31
C ILE A 547 18.64 19.64 5.58
N ALA A 548 17.57 18.84 5.50
CA ALA A 548 16.74 18.48 6.64
C ALA A 548 17.52 17.67 7.72
N GLN A 549 18.54 16.91 7.31
CA GLN A 549 19.44 16.17 8.19
C GLN A 549 20.55 17.05 8.81
N GLY A 550 20.58 18.35 8.52
CA GLY A 550 21.51 19.30 9.11
C GLY A 550 22.77 19.53 8.30
N CYS A 551 22.75 19.25 6.98
CA CYS A 551 23.85 19.59 6.10
C CYS A 551 24.09 21.09 6.13
N ASN A 552 25.35 21.50 6.22
CA ASN A 552 25.69 22.91 6.18
C ASN A 552 25.33 23.47 4.80
N ILE A 553 24.69 24.63 4.81
CA ILE A 553 24.45 25.43 3.61
C ILE A 553 24.84 26.86 3.93
N ASN A 554 25.43 27.55 2.95
CA ASN A 554 25.63 28.97 3.09
C ASN A 554 24.24 29.66 3.13
N THR A 555 23.91 30.26 4.27
CA THR A 555 22.66 31.00 4.48
C THR A 555 22.98 32.42 4.87
N LEU A 556 22.28 33.37 4.25
CA LEU A 556 22.19 34.77 4.70
C LEU A 556 21.98 34.85 6.22
N SER A 557 22.91 35.50 6.92
CA SER A 557 22.74 35.79 8.35
C SER A 557 21.60 36.78 8.53
N LYS A 558 20.65 36.50 9.43
CA LYS A 558 19.59 37.46 9.84
C LYS A 558 20.14 38.77 10.40
N ALA A 559 21.42 38.83 10.78
CA ALA A 559 22.07 39.99 11.37
C ALA A 559 23.05 40.72 10.43
N ASN A 560 23.57 40.08 9.37
CA ASN A 560 24.53 40.68 8.44
C ASN A 560 24.30 40.15 7.00
N ASN A 561 23.94 41.02 6.06
CA ASN A 561 23.78 40.74 4.62
C ASN A 561 25.14 40.67 3.90
N TRP A 562 26.00 39.71 4.24
CA TRP A 562 27.33 39.60 3.62
C TRP A 562 27.40 38.64 2.41
N ASP A 563 26.33 37.89 2.15
CA ASP A 563 26.21 36.94 1.03
C ASP A 563 25.09 37.42 0.08
N ASN A 564 25.46 38.13 -0.98
CA ASN A 564 24.55 38.56 -2.04
C ASN A 564 24.55 37.60 -3.25
N LYS A 565 24.95 36.32 -3.07
CA LYS A 565 25.25 35.43 -4.20
C LYS A 565 24.01 34.84 -4.87
N GLY A 566 22.84 34.84 -4.22
CA GLY A 566 21.59 34.37 -4.84
C GLY A 566 21.51 32.86 -5.09
N TYR A 567 22.54 32.09 -4.72
CA TYR A 567 22.57 30.62 -4.77
C TYR A 567 23.11 30.04 -3.45
N ARG A 568 22.68 28.84 -3.08
CA ARG A 568 23.07 28.15 -1.84
C ARG A 568 24.07 27.05 -2.18
N SER A 569 25.29 27.14 -1.65
CA SER A 569 26.35 26.13 -1.81
C SER A 569 26.75 25.56 -0.45
N SER A 570 27.21 24.31 -0.44
CA SER A 570 27.73 23.60 0.73
C SER A 570 29.22 23.29 0.58
N TRP A 571 29.93 23.20 1.70
CA TRP A 571 31.27 22.61 1.71
C TRP A 571 31.15 21.08 1.83
N TRP A 572 32.03 20.36 1.15
CA TRP A 572 31.96 18.89 1.09
C TRP A 572 33.30 18.22 1.37
N TRP A 573 33.21 17.00 1.92
CA TRP A 573 34.38 16.23 2.33
C TRP A 573 35.15 15.68 1.13
N LEU A 574 36.48 15.79 1.20
CA LEU A 574 37.40 15.06 0.34
C LEU A 574 38.00 13.89 1.11
N LYS A 575 38.38 12.84 0.38
CA LYS A 575 39.14 11.73 0.92
C LYS A 575 40.48 12.24 1.43
N GLY A 576 40.68 12.23 2.74
CA GLY A 576 41.97 12.48 3.36
C GLY A 576 42.86 11.25 3.21
N ASP A 577 43.90 11.29 2.38
CA ASP A 577 44.81 10.16 2.24
C ASP A 577 46.27 10.58 2.28
N PHE A 578 47.07 9.70 2.90
CA PHE A 578 48.53 9.43 2.78
C PHE A 578 49.03 8.64 4.01
N GLY A 579 48.23 7.70 4.56
CA GLY A 579 48.68 6.82 5.65
C GLY A 579 49.09 7.52 6.97
N LYS A 580 48.84 8.84 7.07
CA LYS A 580 49.11 9.65 8.25
C LYS A 580 47.79 9.98 8.93
N LYS A 581 47.78 9.92 10.26
CA LYS A 581 46.64 10.35 11.05
C LYS A 581 46.66 11.89 11.15
N ALA A 582 45.49 12.52 11.13
CA ALA A 582 45.36 13.96 11.29
C ALA A 582 44.07 14.32 12.04
N ILE A 583 44.09 15.45 12.74
CA ILE A 583 42.91 16.01 13.43
C ILE A 583 42.01 16.83 12.48
N THR A 584 42.47 17.09 11.26
CA THR A 584 41.74 17.79 10.18
C THR A 584 41.68 16.92 8.93
N ALA A 585 40.70 17.19 8.07
CA ALA A 585 40.50 16.51 6.80
C ALA A 585 40.31 17.53 5.65
N PRO A 586 40.72 17.17 4.42
CA PRO A 586 40.57 18.04 3.27
C PRO A 586 39.10 18.23 2.91
N ILE A 587 38.76 19.43 2.46
CA ILE A 587 37.43 19.80 2.00
C ILE A 587 37.50 20.63 0.73
N VAL A 588 36.35 20.74 0.06
CA VAL A 588 36.06 21.88 -0.79
C VAL A 588 35.19 22.86 0.00
N THR A 589 35.56 24.13 0.04
CA THR A 589 34.82 25.18 0.75
C THR A 589 33.50 25.52 0.03
N VAL A 590 32.66 26.33 0.66
CA VAL A 590 31.40 26.81 0.06
C VAL A 590 31.62 27.60 -1.24
N ASP A 591 32.81 28.19 -1.40
CA ASP A 591 33.24 28.96 -2.56
C ASP A 591 34.02 28.09 -3.58
N GLY A 592 34.10 26.78 -3.35
CA GLY A 592 34.75 25.85 -4.26
C GLY A 592 36.27 25.76 -4.13
N GLU A 593 36.87 26.39 -3.12
CA GLU A 593 38.32 26.31 -2.89
C GLU A 593 38.69 24.98 -2.22
N ILE A 594 39.81 24.38 -2.64
CA ILE A 594 40.33 23.15 -2.03
C ILE A 594 41.18 23.54 -0.83
N SER A 595 40.83 23.02 0.33
CA SER A 595 41.50 23.33 1.58
C SER A 595 41.89 22.04 2.29
N LEU A 596 43.18 21.86 2.57
CA LEU A 596 43.72 20.59 3.07
C LEU A 596 43.58 20.42 4.59
N THR A 597 43.44 21.51 5.34
CA THR A 597 43.55 21.50 6.81
C THR A 597 42.50 22.35 7.53
N GLU A 598 41.52 22.92 6.83
CA GLU A 598 40.59 23.91 7.41
C GLU A 598 39.51 23.32 8.32
N ARG A 599 39.08 22.07 8.09
CA ARG A 599 38.02 21.45 8.88
C ARG A 599 38.54 20.34 9.76
N TYR A 600 38.24 20.43 11.05
CA TYR A 600 38.43 19.34 12.00
C TYR A 600 37.55 18.15 11.67
N VAL A 601 38.07 16.95 11.89
CA VAL A 601 37.39 15.69 11.52
C VAL A 601 36.03 15.51 12.20
N ASN A 602 35.85 16.07 13.39
CA ASN A 602 34.62 16.02 14.17
C ASN A 602 33.62 17.15 13.87
N LYS A 603 33.88 17.96 12.84
CA LYS A 603 32.93 19.02 12.46
C LYS A 603 31.70 18.39 11.79
N PRO A 604 30.49 18.56 12.35
CA PRO A 604 29.27 18.02 11.74
C PRO A 604 28.82 18.85 10.53
N GLY A 605 27.93 18.27 9.73
CA GLY A 605 27.25 18.95 8.63
C GLY A 605 28.08 19.11 7.35
N GLY A 606 29.16 18.35 7.19
CA GLY A 606 29.89 18.32 5.92
C GLY A 606 29.16 17.47 4.89
N ALA A 607 28.94 18.02 3.70
CA ALA A 607 28.23 17.31 2.65
C ALA A 607 29.04 16.11 2.14
N ILE A 608 28.33 15.03 1.84
CA ILE A 608 28.86 13.77 1.33
C ILE A 608 28.54 13.71 -0.17
N ARG A 609 29.60 13.56 -0.96
CA ARG A 609 29.53 13.46 -2.43
C ARG A 609 30.22 12.17 -2.90
N PRO A 610 29.52 11.02 -2.88
CA PRO A 610 30.12 9.73 -3.16
C PRO A 610 30.66 9.59 -4.58
N VAL A 611 31.68 8.75 -4.73
CA VAL A 611 32.22 8.31 -6.02
C VAL A 611 32.22 6.80 -6.15
N ILE A 612 31.96 6.32 -7.37
CA ILE A 612 31.94 4.90 -7.73
C ILE A 612 32.63 4.65 -9.07
N LEU A 613 33.14 3.44 -9.25
CA LEU A 613 33.68 2.95 -10.51
C LEU A 613 32.78 1.82 -11.01
N VAL A 614 32.23 1.94 -12.22
CA VAL A 614 31.29 0.97 -12.78
C VAL A 614 31.97 0.23 -13.94
N ASP A 615 31.93 -1.10 -13.92
CA ASP A 615 32.31 -1.95 -15.04
C ASP A 615 31.22 -1.91 -16.11
N ILE A 616 31.59 -1.53 -17.33
CA ILE A 616 30.70 -1.45 -18.49
C ILE A 616 31.11 -2.38 -19.62
N SER A 617 32.06 -3.29 -19.38
CA SER A 617 32.47 -4.29 -20.35
C SER A 617 31.24 -5.06 -20.88
N ALA A 618 31.25 -5.36 -22.18
CA ALA A 618 30.20 -6.17 -22.78
C ALA A 618 30.30 -7.59 -22.19
N GLN A 619 29.24 -8.05 -21.52
CA GLN A 619 29.02 -9.48 -21.31
C GLN A 619 28.44 -10.09 -22.60
#